data_AF-A0A932PFW2-F1
#
_entry.id   AF-A0A932PFW2-F1
#
_cell.length_a   1.000
_cell.length_b   1.000
_cell.length_c   1.000
_cell.angle_alpha   90.00
_cell.angle_beta   90.00
_cell.angle_gamma   90.00
#
_symmetry.space_group_name_H-M   'P 1'
#
loop_
_entity.id
_entity.type
_entity.pdbx_description
1 polymer ?
#
loop_
_entity_poly.entity_id
_entity_poly.type
_entity_poly.pdbx_seq_one_letter_code
_entity_poly.pdbx_strand_id
1 'polypeptide(L)'
;MLPNPYELAAEPRRGSHPSRTHADRFGYHDPRGFFWFVGVAVALLAWVIADPAQTATAAVVGFCLFVAIASWLSFAPDRRFRRELAGRAPLDDEQFFAKFYAGTRVDPDVPRRLRPIYCEVFGIDVEKMRPTDRPPLVCEIDTSELVTDIEQEFGVAISDEEAEGIDGSFDSIVRFLSERQVRDLSRW
;
A
#
# COMPACT_ATOMS: atom_id res chain seq x y z
N MET A 1 27.43 33.74 34.01
CA MET A 1 26.23 33.13 33.39
C MET A 1 26.66 32.63 32.03
N LEU A 2 26.75 31.30 31.86
CA LEU A 2 27.05 30.68 30.57
C LEU A 2 25.73 30.40 29.85
N PRO A 3 25.64 30.64 28.52
CA PRO A 3 24.43 30.43 27.76
C PRO A 3 24.05 28.94 27.70
N ASN A 4 22.74 28.69 27.68
CA ASN A 4 22.14 27.36 27.69
C ASN A 4 22.36 26.65 26.34
N PRO A 5 22.97 25.45 26.30
CA PRO A 5 23.25 24.73 25.06
C PRO A 5 22.00 24.18 24.35
N TYR A 6 20.80 24.34 24.90
CA TYR A 6 19.55 23.91 24.28
C TYR A 6 18.83 24.98 23.45
N GLU A 7 19.45 26.14 23.23
CA GLU A 7 18.83 27.28 22.51
C GLU A 7 19.17 27.35 21.01
N LEU A 8 19.89 26.36 20.46
CA LEU A 8 20.26 26.32 19.05
C LEU A 8 19.59 25.14 18.34
N ALA A 9 18.82 25.48 17.29
CA ALA A 9 18.20 24.61 16.28
C ALA A 9 16.72 24.20 16.47
N ALA A 10 15.83 25.18 16.67
CA ALA A 10 14.47 25.07 16.15
C ALA A 10 14.41 25.81 14.80
N GLU A 11 14.85 25.14 13.71
CA GLU A 11 14.56 25.65 12.37
C GLU A 11 13.03 25.59 12.15
N PRO A 12 12.39 26.69 11.69
CA PRO A 12 11.01 26.63 11.30
C PRO A 12 10.90 25.68 10.10
N ARG A 13 10.16 24.57 10.26
CA ARG A 13 9.80 23.65 9.17
C ARG A 13 9.22 24.48 8.02
N ARG A 14 10.04 24.74 7.00
CA ARG A 14 9.64 25.48 5.80
C ARG A 14 8.51 24.70 5.13
N GLY A 15 7.35 25.35 5.06
CA GLY A 15 6.30 25.09 4.08
C GLY A 15 5.90 23.64 3.92
N SER A 16 4.90 23.21 4.68
CA SER A 16 3.99 22.16 4.23
C SER A 16 3.50 22.55 2.83
N HIS A 17 4.06 21.91 1.81
CA HIS A 17 3.47 21.92 0.48
C HIS A 17 2.00 21.54 0.67
N PRO A 18 1.03 22.28 0.09
CA PRO A 18 -0.36 21.85 0.12
C PRO A 18 -0.37 20.43 -0.41
N SER A 19 -0.72 19.50 0.47
CA SER A 19 -0.89 18.10 0.20
C SER A 19 -1.74 18.02 -1.06
N ARG A 20 -1.09 17.69 -2.17
CA ARG A 20 -1.77 17.36 -3.42
C ARG A 20 -2.80 16.34 -3.02
N THR A 21 -4.07 16.74 -3.08
CA THR A 21 -5.20 15.91 -2.68
C THR A 21 -5.06 14.58 -3.42
N HIS A 22 -4.73 13.54 -2.65
CA HIS A 22 -4.35 12.20 -3.11
C HIS A 22 -5.49 11.48 -3.88
N ALA A 23 -6.64 12.14 -3.98
CA ALA A 23 -7.81 11.72 -4.75
C ALA A 23 -7.57 11.66 -6.26
N ASP A 24 -6.65 12.46 -6.82
CA ASP A 24 -6.41 12.50 -8.27
C ASP A 24 -5.36 11.48 -8.76
N ARG A 25 -4.61 10.84 -7.85
CA ARG A 25 -3.54 9.90 -8.23
C ARG A 25 -4.05 8.50 -8.55
N PHE A 26 -5.26 8.17 -8.09
CA PHE A 26 -5.87 6.88 -8.34
C PHE A 26 -7.04 7.07 -9.29
N GLY A 27 -6.72 7.10 -10.60
CA GLY A 27 -7.72 7.11 -11.67
C GLY A 27 -8.75 6.01 -11.43
N TYR A 28 -9.93 6.41 -10.95
CA TYR A 28 -11.04 5.52 -10.70
C TYR A 28 -11.50 5.02 -12.07
N HIS A 29 -11.06 3.81 -12.45
CA HIS A 29 -11.51 3.19 -13.69
C HIS A 29 -13.02 2.92 -13.56
N ASP A 30 -13.84 3.77 -14.18
CA ASP A 30 -15.30 3.61 -14.22
C ASP A 30 -15.62 2.22 -14.80
N PRO A 31 -16.24 1.32 -14.02
CA PRO A 31 -16.59 -0.02 -14.49
C PRO A 31 -17.53 0.00 -15.71
N ARG A 32 -18.24 1.12 -15.96
CA ARG A 32 -19.12 1.27 -17.12
C ARG A 32 -18.35 1.33 -18.44
N GLY A 33 -17.14 1.91 -18.45
CA GLY A 33 -16.29 1.91 -19.65
C GLY A 33 -15.87 0.49 -20.04
N PHE A 34 -15.62 -0.38 -19.05
CA PHE A 34 -15.16 -1.74 -19.26
C PHE A 34 -16.21 -2.64 -19.95
N PHE A 35 -17.48 -2.57 -19.53
CA PHE A 35 -18.55 -3.37 -20.15
C PHE A 35 -18.77 -3.03 -21.63
N TRP A 36 -18.51 -1.78 -22.02
CA TRP A 36 -18.55 -1.37 -23.41
C TRP A 36 -17.43 -2.02 -24.24
N PHE A 37 -16.19 -2.04 -23.72
CA PHE A 37 -15.06 -2.71 -24.41
C PHE A 37 -15.27 -4.22 -24.56
N VAL A 38 -15.81 -4.90 -23.54
CA VAL A 38 -16.14 -6.33 -23.62
C VAL A 38 -17.21 -6.58 -24.68
N GLY A 39 -18.26 -5.77 -24.72
CA GLY A 39 -19.32 -5.87 -25.73
C GLY A 39 -18.79 -5.69 -27.16
N VAL A 40 -17.93 -4.69 -27.38
CA VAL A 40 -17.29 -4.44 -28.68
C VAL A 40 -16.37 -5.60 -29.07
N ALA A 41 -15.57 -6.13 -28.14
CA ALA A 41 -14.67 -7.24 -28.43
C ALA A 41 -15.42 -8.53 -28.79
N VAL A 42 -16.53 -8.83 -28.10
CA VAL A 42 -17.40 -9.99 -28.43
C VAL A 42 -18.05 -9.81 -29.79
N ALA A 43 -18.54 -8.61 -30.12
CA ALA A 43 -19.11 -8.33 -31.43
C ALA A 43 -18.08 -8.46 -32.57
N LEU A 44 -16.85 -7.99 -32.36
CA LEU A 44 -15.75 -8.16 -33.32
C LEU A 44 -15.35 -9.62 -33.49
N LEU A 45 -15.29 -10.40 -32.40
CA LEU A 45 -15.01 -11.83 -32.45
C LEU A 45 -16.09 -12.59 -33.24
N ALA A 46 -17.37 -12.27 -33.02
CA ALA A 46 -18.48 -12.88 -33.75
C ALA A 46 -18.47 -12.53 -35.24
N TRP A 47 -18.12 -11.28 -35.59
CA TRP A 47 -17.97 -10.85 -36.98
C TRP A 47 -16.82 -11.55 -37.71
N VAL A 48 -15.69 -11.74 -37.02
CA VAL A 48 -14.54 -12.49 -37.54
C VAL A 48 -14.87 -13.97 -37.79
N ILE A 49 -15.61 -14.63 -36.89
CA ILE A 49 -15.97 -16.05 -37.04
C ILE A 49 -16.87 -16.27 -38.27
N ALA A 50 -17.63 -15.25 -38.68
CA ALA A 50 -18.55 -15.34 -39.82
C ALA A 50 -17.85 -15.34 -41.19
N ASP A 51 -16.58 -14.95 -41.30
CA ASP A 51 -15.84 -14.91 -42.56
C ASP A 51 -14.43 -15.55 -42.46
N PRO A 52 -14.25 -16.82 -42.86
CA PRO A 52 -12.99 -17.55 -42.73
C PRO A 52 -11.87 -17.03 -43.65
N ALA A 53 -12.16 -16.10 -44.58
CA ALA A 53 -11.16 -15.49 -45.45
C ALA A 53 -10.24 -14.49 -44.70
N GLN A 54 -10.57 -14.11 -43.47
CA GLN A 54 -9.81 -13.12 -42.68
C GLN A 54 -9.10 -13.71 -41.46
N THR A 55 -8.25 -14.72 -41.65
CA THR A 55 -7.48 -15.33 -40.56
C THR A 55 -6.55 -14.34 -39.83
N ALA A 56 -6.06 -13.31 -40.52
CA ALA A 56 -5.22 -12.28 -39.93
C ALA A 56 -5.97 -11.36 -38.94
N THR A 57 -7.23 -10.99 -39.23
CA THR A 57 -8.02 -10.17 -38.30
C THR A 57 -8.46 -10.96 -37.09
N ALA A 58 -8.71 -12.27 -37.24
CA ALA A 58 -9.01 -13.17 -36.13
C ALA A 58 -7.89 -13.24 -35.10
N ALA A 59 -6.63 -13.34 -35.55
CA ALA A 59 -5.48 -13.40 -34.68
C ALA A 59 -5.31 -12.11 -33.86
N VAL A 60 -5.52 -10.95 -34.48
CA VAL A 60 -5.42 -9.65 -33.80
C VAL A 60 -6.52 -9.49 -32.76
N VAL A 61 -7.78 -9.77 -33.11
CA VAL A 61 -8.91 -9.68 -32.16
C VAL A 61 -8.71 -10.64 -30.99
N GLY A 62 -8.30 -11.88 -31.26
CA GLY A 62 -7.99 -12.87 -30.23
C GLY A 62 -6.87 -12.41 -29.29
N PHE A 63 -5.78 -11.84 -29.83
CA PHE A 63 -4.69 -11.30 -29.03
C PHE A 63 -5.14 -10.12 -28.16
N CYS A 64 -5.92 -9.18 -28.70
CA CYS A 64 -6.46 -8.06 -27.93
C CYS A 64 -7.38 -8.53 -26.78
N LEU A 65 -8.25 -9.51 -27.04
CA LEU A 65 -9.10 -10.13 -26.01
C LEU A 65 -8.28 -10.82 -24.93
N PHE A 66 -7.25 -11.56 -25.34
CA PHE A 66 -6.33 -12.23 -24.42
C PHE A 66 -5.63 -11.21 -23.51
N VAL A 67 -5.06 -10.13 -24.07
CA VAL A 67 -4.43 -9.06 -23.29
C VAL A 67 -5.43 -8.41 -22.34
N ALA A 68 -6.64 -8.08 -22.79
CA ALA A 68 -7.67 -7.48 -21.94
C ALA A 68 -8.07 -8.40 -20.77
N ILE A 69 -8.23 -9.70 -21.01
CA ILE A 69 -8.54 -10.69 -19.97
C ILE A 69 -7.36 -10.85 -19.02
N ALA A 70 -6.13 -10.98 -19.54
CA ALA A 70 -4.92 -11.09 -18.74
C ALA A 70 -4.74 -9.88 -17.84
N SER A 71 -4.84 -8.67 -18.38
CA SER A 71 -4.82 -7.43 -17.59
C SER A 71 -5.93 -7.42 -16.55
N TRP A 72 -7.16 -7.80 -16.90
CA TRP A 72 -8.27 -7.83 -15.94
C TRP A 72 -8.04 -8.82 -14.79
N LEU A 73 -7.51 -10.01 -15.08
CA LEU A 73 -7.15 -11.02 -14.09
C LEU A 73 -6.03 -10.51 -13.17
N SER A 74 -5.05 -9.77 -13.69
CA SER A 74 -3.99 -9.14 -12.89
C SER A 74 -4.52 -8.11 -11.90
N PHE A 75 -5.62 -7.42 -12.19
CA PHE A 75 -6.24 -6.44 -11.26
C PHE A 75 -7.26 -7.05 -10.29
N ALA A 76 -7.60 -8.34 -10.40
CA ALA A 76 -8.57 -8.99 -9.52
C ALA A 76 -8.17 -9.01 -8.02
N PRO A 77 -6.89 -9.22 -7.65
CA PRO A 77 -6.45 -9.21 -6.25
C PRO A 77 -6.68 -7.86 -5.56
N ASP A 78 -6.31 -6.74 -6.20
CA ASP A 78 -6.52 -5.39 -5.67
C ASP A 78 -8.00 -5.09 -5.45
N ARG A 79 -8.87 -5.45 -6.40
CA ARG A 79 -10.31 -5.28 -6.26
C ARG A 79 -10.89 -6.06 -5.09
N ARG A 80 -10.43 -7.30 -4.88
CA ARG A 80 -10.87 -8.12 -3.75
C ARG A 80 -10.40 -7.51 -2.42
N PHE A 81 -9.14 -7.13 -2.34
CA PHE A 81 -8.55 -6.50 -1.16
C PHE A 81 -9.28 -5.20 -0.79
N ARG A 82 -9.57 -4.33 -1.77
CA ARG A 82 -10.33 -3.10 -1.55
C ARG A 82 -11.77 -3.34 -1.09
N ARG A 83 -12.45 -4.38 -1.61
CA ARG A 83 -13.79 -4.76 -1.13
C ARG A 83 -13.75 -5.27 0.30
N GLU A 84 -12.76 -6.11 0.63
CA GLU A 84 -12.56 -6.61 1.98
C GLU A 84 -12.25 -5.46 2.94
N LEU A 85 -11.37 -4.53 2.55
CA LEU A 85 -11.11 -3.29 3.31
C LEU A 85 -12.40 -2.49 3.53
N ALA A 86 -13.17 -2.22 2.48
CA ALA A 86 -14.38 -1.39 2.56
C ALA A 86 -15.40 -1.93 3.58
N GLY A 87 -15.51 -3.26 3.72
CA GLY A 87 -16.42 -3.92 4.65
C GLY A 87 -15.94 -4.01 6.11
N ARG A 88 -14.72 -3.59 6.42
CA ARG A 88 -14.19 -3.62 7.80
C ARG A 88 -14.75 -2.47 8.63
N ALA A 89 -15.07 -2.76 9.89
CA ALA A 89 -15.38 -1.73 10.87
C ALA A 89 -14.14 -0.84 11.13
N PRO A 90 -14.29 0.49 11.21
CA PRO A 90 -13.19 1.37 11.55
C PRO A 90 -12.68 1.09 12.98
N LEU A 91 -11.38 1.25 13.19
CA LEU A 91 -10.73 1.18 14.50
C LEU A 91 -9.81 2.40 14.67
N ASP A 92 -10.00 3.16 15.74
CA ASP A 92 -9.05 4.17 16.18
C ASP A 92 -7.74 3.53 16.69
N ASP A 93 -6.76 4.35 17.09
CA ASP A 93 -5.45 3.85 17.52
C ASP A 93 -5.49 3.05 18.83
N GLU A 94 -6.29 3.50 19.80
CA GLU A 94 -6.42 2.82 21.09
C GLU A 94 -7.09 1.46 20.92
N GLN A 95 -8.19 1.40 20.16
CA GLN A 95 -8.90 0.17 19.83
C GLN A 95 -8.05 -0.78 18.99
N PHE A 96 -7.29 -0.25 18.02
CA PHE A 96 -6.40 -1.06 17.20
C PHE A 96 -5.30 -1.71 18.06
N PHE A 97 -4.62 -0.92 18.90
CA PHE A 97 -3.61 -1.46 19.81
C PHE A 97 -4.21 -2.47 20.79
N ALA A 98 -5.31 -2.10 21.46
CA ALA A 98 -5.98 -2.98 22.43
C ALA A 98 -6.42 -4.31 21.80
N LYS A 99 -6.83 -4.29 20.53
CA LYS A 99 -7.32 -5.49 19.83
C LYS A 99 -6.19 -6.40 19.35
N PHE A 100 -5.07 -5.85 18.87
CA PHE A 100 -4.05 -6.63 18.16
C PHE A 100 -2.74 -6.79 18.93
N TYR A 101 -2.43 -5.87 19.85
CA TYR A 101 -1.13 -5.80 20.51
C TYR A 101 -1.22 -5.80 22.05
N ALA A 102 -2.43 -5.79 22.63
CA ALA A 102 -2.60 -5.90 24.07
C ALA A 102 -1.92 -7.17 24.63
N GLY A 103 -1.10 -7.00 25.66
CA GLY A 103 -0.35 -8.09 26.29
C GLY A 103 0.92 -8.53 25.54
N THR A 104 1.25 -7.87 24.42
CA THR A 104 2.55 -8.03 23.77
C THR A 104 3.60 -7.07 24.35
N ARG A 105 4.85 -7.19 23.89
CA ARG A 105 5.94 -6.26 24.25
C ARG A 105 6.07 -5.08 23.28
N VAL A 106 5.12 -4.93 22.36
CA VAL A 106 5.10 -3.85 21.38
C VAL A 106 4.76 -2.54 22.10
N ASP A 107 5.58 -1.52 21.89
CA ASP A 107 5.29 -0.17 22.37
C ASP A 107 4.08 0.38 21.58
N PRO A 108 3.00 0.86 22.25
CA PRO A 108 1.82 1.42 21.58
C PRO A 108 2.13 2.58 20.62
N ASP A 109 3.24 3.29 20.81
CA ASP A 109 3.64 4.39 19.92
C ASP A 109 4.13 3.90 18.56
N VAL A 110 4.65 2.68 18.46
CA VAL A 110 5.12 2.10 17.19
C VAL A 110 3.96 1.93 16.19
N PRO A 111 2.90 1.14 16.46
CA PRO A 111 1.82 1.00 15.51
C PRO A 111 1.05 2.31 15.29
N ARG A 112 0.94 3.17 16.31
CA ARG A 112 0.30 4.49 16.21
C ARG A 112 0.97 5.39 15.17
N ARG A 113 2.31 5.44 15.17
CA ARG A 113 3.09 6.26 14.22
C ARG A 113 3.27 5.60 12.86
N LEU A 114 3.39 4.27 12.83
CA LEU A 114 3.59 3.53 11.58
C LEU A 114 2.33 3.46 10.71
N ARG A 115 1.14 3.39 11.33
CA ARG A 115 -0.15 3.26 10.61
C ARG A 115 -0.36 4.34 9.54
N PRO A 116 -0.24 5.65 9.84
CA PRO A 116 -0.39 6.70 8.84
C PRO A 116 0.57 6.54 7.66
N ILE A 117 1.85 6.29 7.93
CA ILE A 117 2.90 6.14 6.89
C ILE A 117 2.55 4.98 5.96
N TYR A 118 2.27 3.81 6.54
CA TYR A 118 1.94 2.62 5.78
C TYR A 118 0.68 2.83 4.92
N CYS A 119 -0.34 3.45 5.49
CA CYS A 119 -1.60 3.70 4.81
C CYS A 119 -1.49 4.78 3.71
N GLU A 120 -0.64 5.78 3.90
CA GLU A 120 -0.37 6.82 2.89
C GLU A 120 0.27 6.21 1.64
N VAL A 121 1.33 5.41 1.81
CA VAL A 121 2.04 4.75 0.69
C VAL A 121 1.10 3.85 -0.12
N PHE A 122 0.26 3.06 0.56
CA PHE A 122 -0.64 2.11 -0.12
C PHE A 122 -2.02 2.68 -0.47
N GLY A 123 -2.32 3.94 -0.10
CA GLY A 123 -3.63 4.56 -0.33
C GLY A 123 -4.78 3.85 0.41
N ILE A 124 -4.53 3.37 1.62
CA ILE A 124 -5.49 2.64 2.45
C ILE A 124 -6.07 3.58 3.52
N ASP A 125 -7.32 3.35 3.91
CA ASP A 125 -7.92 4.02 5.07
C ASP A 125 -7.29 3.48 6.37
N VAL A 126 -6.65 4.38 7.14
CA VAL A 126 -5.95 4.07 8.39
C VAL A 126 -6.82 3.24 9.33
N GLU A 127 -8.10 3.59 9.47
CA GLU A 127 -9.02 2.95 10.42
C GLU A 127 -9.38 1.50 10.01
N LYS A 128 -9.20 1.15 8.73
CA LYS A 128 -9.57 -0.15 8.16
C LYS A 128 -8.41 -1.12 7.99
N MET A 129 -7.19 -0.63 8.15
CA MET A 129 -5.96 -1.43 8.13
C MET A 129 -5.97 -2.49 9.25
N ARG A 130 -5.38 -3.65 8.98
CA ARG A 130 -5.19 -4.76 9.92
C ARG A 130 -3.73 -5.23 9.90
N PRO A 131 -3.21 -5.78 11.01
CA PRO A 131 -1.79 -6.18 11.09
C PRO A 131 -1.36 -7.20 10.04
N THR A 132 -2.27 -8.11 9.67
CA THR A 132 -2.01 -9.18 8.71
C THR A 132 -2.16 -8.75 7.25
N ASP A 133 -2.53 -7.49 6.99
CA ASP A 133 -2.62 -7.00 5.61
C ASP A 133 -1.22 -7.00 4.99
N ARG A 134 -1.15 -7.41 3.71
CA ARG A 134 0.08 -7.41 2.91
C ARG A 134 -0.15 -6.69 1.57
N PRO A 135 -0.41 -5.36 1.57
CA PRO A 135 -0.55 -4.58 0.35
C PRO A 135 0.58 -4.74 -0.67
N PRO A 136 1.88 -4.93 -0.30
CA PRO A 136 2.93 -5.18 -1.30
C PRO A 136 2.70 -6.41 -2.18
N LEU A 137 1.97 -7.42 -1.69
CA LEU A 137 1.63 -8.61 -2.48
C LEU A 137 0.44 -8.39 -3.43
N VAL A 138 -0.29 -7.29 -3.23
CA VAL A 138 -1.53 -6.96 -3.94
C VAL A 138 -1.33 -5.78 -4.90
N CYS A 139 -0.47 -4.85 -4.51
CA CYS A 139 -0.13 -3.63 -5.24
C CYS A 139 1.31 -3.75 -5.72
N GLU A 140 1.54 -3.61 -7.02
CA GLU A 140 2.89 -3.49 -7.62
C GLU A 140 3.47 -2.09 -7.31
N ILE A 141 3.63 -1.78 -6.02
CA ILE A 141 4.20 -0.52 -5.54
C ILE A 141 5.63 -0.78 -5.08
N ASP A 142 6.54 0.11 -5.48
CA ASP A 142 7.91 0.14 -4.99
C ASP A 142 7.92 0.50 -3.49
N THR A 143 8.41 -0.42 -2.65
CA THR A 143 8.44 -0.25 -1.19
C THR A 143 9.62 0.59 -0.70
N SER A 144 10.51 1.07 -1.58
CA SER A 144 11.64 1.90 -1.19
C SER A 144 11.23 3.21 -0.50
N GLU A 145 10.12 3.82 -0.95
CA GLU A 145 9.53 5.02 -0.32
C GLU A 145 9.07 4.70 1.11
N LEU A 146 8.39 3.56 1.31
CA LEU A 146 7.97 3.10 2.64
C LEU A 146 9.15 2.90 3.58
N VAL A 147 10.22 2.26 3.12
CA VAL A 147 11.43 2.04 3.93
C VAL A 147 12.04 3.37 4.34
N THR A 148 12.19 4.30 3.39
CA THR A 148 12.77 5.63 3.64
C THR A 148 11.96 6.41 4.69
N ASP A 149 10.62 6.40 4.57
CA ASP A 149 9.75 7.10 5.51
C ASP A 149 9.80 6.48 6.92
N ILE A 150 9.90 5.15 7.02
CA ILE A 150 10.05 4.45 8.30
C ILE A 150 11.40 4.79 8.94
N GLU A 151 12.49 4.73 8.19
CA GLU A 151 13.83 5.07 8.68
C GLU A 151 13.87 6.49 9.23
N GLN A 152 13.28 7.45 8.49
CA GLN A 152 13.21 8.84 8.90
C GLN A 152 12.33 9.05 10.14
N GLU A 153 11.14 8.44 10.20
CA GLU A 153 10.21 8.62 11.33
C GLU A 153 10.76 8.01 12.62
N PHE A 154 11.37 6.83 12.54
CA PHE A 154 11.84 6.09 13.71
C PHE A 154 13.32 6.33 14.04
N GLY A 155 14.06 7.04 13.18
CA GLY A 155 15.49 7.29 13.37
C GLY A 155 16.32 6.00 13.31
N VAL A 156 15.92 5.07 12.45
CA VAL A 156 16.56 3.75 12.27
C VAL A 156 17.13 3.64 10.86
N ALA A 157 18.06 2.70 10.64
CA ALA A 157 18.59 2.36 9.33
C ALA A 157 18.40 0.86 9.10
N ILE A 158 17.58 0.48 8.12
CA ILE A 158 17.20 -0.90 7.80
C ILE A 158 18.16 -1.39 6.72
N SER A 159 19.00 -2.38 7.04
CA SER A 159 19.87 -2.97 6.02
C SER A 159 19.08 -3.86 5.06
N ASP A 160 19.64 -4.14 3.89
CA ASP A 160 19.02 -5.03 2.91
C ASP A 160 18.74 -6.43 3.52
N GLU A 161 19.65 -6.95 4.34
CA GLU A 161 19.48 -8.23 5.02
C GLU A 161 18.36 -8.19 6.09
N GLU A 162 18.19 -7.06 6.77
CA GLU A 162 17.07 -6.87 7.71
C GLU A 162 15.74 -6.78 6.94
N ALA A 163 15.73 -6.09 5.80
CA ALA A 163 14.57 -5.94 4.93
C ALA A 163 14.10 -7.29 4.36
N GLU A 164 15.01 -8.21 4.03
CA GLU A 164 14.67 -9.58 3.59
C GLU A 164 13.88 -10.36 4.65
N GLY A 165 14.06 -10.05 5.94
CA GLY A 165 13.33 -10.65 7.04
C GLY A 165 11.90 -10.11 7.22
N ILE A 166 11.54 -9.02 6.55
CA ILE A 166 10.24 -8.37 6.65
C ILE A 166 9.32 -8.90 5.55
N ASP A 167 8.27 -9.62 5.92
CA ASP A 167 7.32 -10.25 4.98
C ASP A 167 6.35 -9.26 4.28
N GLY A 168 6.57 -7.96 4.47
CA GLY A 168 5.77 -6.88 3.93
C GLY A 168 4.44 -6.64 4.64
N SER A 169 4.07 -7.44 5.66
CA SER A 169 2.89 -7.16 6.49
C SER A 169 3.12 -5.98 7.43
N PHE A 170 2.03 -5.32 7.84
CA PHE A 170 2.15 -4.29 8.87
C PHE A 170 2.71 -4.84 10.19
N ASP A 171 2.29 -6.06 10.58
CA ASP A 171 2.75 -6.69 11.84
C ASP A 171 4.25 -6.98 11.85
N SER A 172 4.83 -7.44 10.74
CA SER A 172 6.27 -7.74 10.69
C SER A 172 7.11 -6.49 10.87
N ILE A 173 6.71 -5.36 10.29
CA ILE A 173 7.38 -4.07 10.47
C ILE A 173 7.25 -3.59 11.93
N VAL A 174 6.05 -3.67 12.53
CA VAL A 174 5.86 -3.30 13.95
C VAL A 174 6.77 -4.10 14.87
N ARG A 175 6.85 -5.42 14.66
CA ARG A 175 7.71 -6.30 15.47
C ARG A 175 9.17 -5.97 15.28
N PHE A 176 9.62 -5.80 14.05
CA PHE A 176 10.99 -5.39 13.74
C PHE A 176 11.38 -4.10 14.47
N LEU A 177 10.56 -3.06 14.39
CA LEU A 177 10.81 -1.78 15.06
C LEU A 177 10.81 -1.93 16.60
N SER A 178 9.87 -2.71 17.14
CA SER A 178 9.78 -2.95 18.59
C SER A 178 11.01 -3.67 19.13
N GLU A 179 11.50 -4.70 18.42
CA GLU A 179 12.69 -5.44 18.81
C GLU A 179 13.95 -4.56 18.79
N ARG A 180 14.02 -3.64 17.82
CA ARG A 180 15.13 -2.70 17.69
C ARG A 180 15.16 -1.68 18.82
N GLN A 181 14.02 -1.10 19.19
CA GLN A 181 13.92 -0.19 20.33
C GLN A 181 14.39 -0.86 21.64
N VAL A 182 14.00 -2.12 21.87
CA VAL A 182 14.45 -2.88 23.05
C VAL A 182 15.98 -3.07 23.05
N ARG A 183 16.57 -3.34 21.87
CA ARG A 183 18.02 -3.49 21.73
C ARG A 183 18.77 -2.20 22.04
N ASP A 184 18.27 -1.06 21.57
CA ASP A 184 18.91 0.24 21.80
C ASP A 184 18.81 0.70 23.25
N LEU A 185 17.68 0.41 23.92
CA LEU A 185 17.52 0.66 25.36
C LEU A 185 18.47 -0.21 26.21
N SER A 186 18.78 -1.44 25.78
CA SER A 186 19.68 -2.35 26.51
C SER A 186 21.17 -2.00 26.42
N ARG A 187 21.55 -1.04 25.57
CA ARG A 187 22.95 -0.60 25.40
C ARG A 187 23.38 0.46 26.43
N TRP A 188 22.46 0.94 27.25
CA TRP A 188 22.67 1.95 28.29
C TRP A 188 22.50 1.35 29.69
#